data_AF-A0A941PQ96-F1
#
_entry.id   AF-A0A941PQ96-F1
#
_cell.length_a   1.000
_cell.length_b   1.000
_cell.length_c   1.000
_cell.angle_alpha   90.00
_cell.angle_beta   90.00
_cell.angle_gamma   90.00
#
_symmetry.space_group_name_H-M   'P 1'
#
loop_
_entity.id
_entity.type
_entity.pdbx_description
1 polymer ?
#
loop_
_entity_poly.entity_id
_entity_poly.type
_entity_poly.pdbx_seq_one_letter_code
_entity_poly.pdbx_strand_id
1 'polypeptide(L)'
;MHVARAAGVGRMVPADFVANLFRIPRGRITPLDWRQDFAALADAERGPVEVVHVLNGGLPDRRVLFAPDIIDVRTATAFVRGDGRQPMDWTRCADVARCTAAVALDDRPAPRVLQVAGEVLDFHGIVTHRPGGCASSASARSTISTRTSAVCSKAGRRTSPPVSH
;
A
#
# COMPACT_ATOMS: atom_id res chain seq x y z
N MET A 1 9.21 13.55 -12.03
CA MET A 1 8.18 13.87 -13.04
C MET A 1 8.75 14.37 -14.35
N HIS A 2 9.43 15.51 -14.37
CA HIS A 2 9.98 16.09 -15.60
C HIS A 2 10.80 15.14 -16.47
N VAL A 3 11.74 14.38 -15.86
CA VAL A 3 12.57 13.40 -16.59
C VAL A 3 11.72 12.28 -17.20
N ALA A 4 10.74 11.75 -16.46
CA ALA A 4 9.85 10.69 -16.96
C ALA A 4 9.04 11.15 -18.17
N ARG A 5 8.53 12.39 -18.14
CA ARG A 5 7.84 13.01 -19.26
C ARG A 5 8.78 13.24 -20.46
N ALA A 6 9.96 13.79 -20.23
CA ALA A 6 10.93 14.06 -21.28
C ALA A 6 11.41 12.76 -21.97
N ALA A 7 11.49 11.65 -21.22
CA ALA A 7 11.85 10.34 -21.74
C ALA A 7 10.68 9.59 -22.39
N GLY A 8 9.46 10.16 -22.44
CA GLY A 8 8.29 9.51 -23.04
C GLY A 8 7.82 8.26 -22.30
N VAL A 9 8.05 8.19 -20.98
CA VAL A 9 7.63 7.05 -20.16
C VAL A 9 6.11 6.90 -20.20
N GLY A 10 5.60 5.73 -20.57
CA GLY A 10 4.16 5.47 -20.60
C GLY A 10 3.53 5.48 -19.20
N ARG A 11 4.22 4.90 -18.21
CA ARG A 11 3.73 4.77 -16.83
C ARG A 11 4.81 4.93 -15.77
N MET A 12 4.46 5.63 -14.70
CA MET A 12 5.29 5.80 -13.52
C MET A 12 4.53 5.32 -12.26
N VAL A 13 5.20 4.51 -11.45
CA VAL A 13 4.74 4.12 -10.11
C VAL A 13 5.62 4.81 -9.06
N PRO A 14 5.13 5.85 -8.36
CA PRO A 14 5.90 6.50 -7.30
C PRO A 14 6.00 5.62 -6.04
N ALA A 15 6.99 5.91 -5.21
CA ALA A 15 7.28 5.17 -3.98
C ALA A 15 6.31 5.54 -2.82
N ASP A 16 5.01 5.34 -3.04
CA ASP A 16 3.99 5.63 -2.04
C ASP A 16 3.97 4.57 -0.95
N PHE A 17 3.60 3.34 -1.29
CA PHE A 17 3.55 2.16 -0.42
C PHE A 17 3.06 2.42 1.01
N VAL A 18 1.93 3.13 1.11
CA VAL A 18 1.31 3.58 2.38
C VAL A 18 -0.17 3.21 2.44
N ALA A 19 -0.80 3.52 3.57
CA ALA A 19 -2.26 3.61 3.68
C ALA A 19 -2.81 4.65 2.68
N ASN A 20 -4.15 4.69 2.53
CA ASN A 20 -4.77 5.55 1.51
C ASN A 20 -4.48 7.04 1.74
N LEU A 21 -3.46 7.56 1.05
CA LEU A 21 -2.97 8.93 1.19
C LEU A 21 -4.00 9.98 0.72
N PHE A 22 -4.99 9.60 -0.07
CA PHE A 22 -6.07 10.49 -0.51
C PHE A 22 -7.22 10.60 0.49
N ARG A 23 -7.20 9.80 1.57
CA ARG A 23 -8.24 9.79 2.61
C ARG A 23 -7.76 10.29 3.96
N ILE A 24 -6.45 10.41 4.14
CA ILE A 24 -5.87 10.85 5.41
C ILE A 24 -5.69 12.37 5.36
N PRO A 25 -6.23 13.12 6.34
CA PRO A 25 -6.02 14.56 6.43
C PRO A 25 -4.54 14.93 6.56
N ARG A 26 -4.18 16.08 5.97
CA ARG A 26 -2.83 16.64 6.06
C ARG A 26 -2.44 17.01 7.49
N GLY A 27 -1.14 17.07 7.77
CA GLY A 27 -0.58 17.54 9.04
C GLY A 27 -0.63 16.51 10.17
N ARG A 28 -1.00 15.26 9.84
CA ARG A 28 -1.03 14.14 10.79
C ARG A 28 0.26 13.32 10.77
N ILE A 29 0.85 13.17 9.59
CA ILE A 29 2.02 12.32 9.32
C ILE A 29 2.88 13.02 8.27
N THR A 30 3.98 13.67 8.67
CA THR A 30 4.81 14.47 7.74
C THR A 30 5.31 13.71 6.51
N PRO A 31 5.79 12.44 6.62
CA PRO A 31 6.16 11.66 5.43
C PRO A 31 5.00 11.37 4.48
N LEU A 32 3.75 11.39 4.98
CA LEU A 32 2.55 11.23 4.17
C LEU A 32 2.20 12.54 3.44
N ASP A 33 2.37 13.68 4.12
CA ASP A 33 2.15 15.01 3.53
C ASP A 33 3.05 15.21 2.29
N TRP A 34 4.32 14.79 2.34
CA TRP A 34 5.23 14.84 1.18
C TRP A 34 4.74 13.99 -0.01
N ARG A 35 4.11 12.85 0.26
CA ARG A 35 3.53 12.00 -0.79
C ARG A 35 2.28 12.64 -1.40
N GLN A 36 1.48 13.32 -0.57
CA GLN A 36 0.33 14.09 -1.05
C GLN A 36 0.77 15.28 -1.90
N ASP A 37 1.86 15.97 -1.52
CA ASP A 37 2.46 17.05 -2.33
C ASP A 37 2.96 16.54 -3.67
N PHE A 38 3.67 15.41 -3.66
CA PHE A 38 4.10 14.77 -4.88
C PHE A 38 2.92 14.34 -5.76
N ALA A 39 1.86 13.76 -5.18
CA ALA A 39 0.68 13.36 -5.94
C ALA A 39 0.00 14.57 -6.61
N ALA A 40 -0.12 15.69 -5.91
CA ALA A 40 -0.67 16.93 -6.48
C ALA A 40 0.22 17.48 -7.61
N LEU A 41 1.54 17.49 -7.40
CA LEU A 41 2.50 17.90 -8.43
C LEU A 41 2.45 16.97 -9.66
N ALA A 42 2.39 15.65 -9.45
CA ALA A 42 2.30 14.68 -10.52
C ALA A 42 1.00 14.83 -11.31
N ASP A 43 -0.14 15.07 -10.66
CA ASP A 43 -1.40 15.34 -11.34
C ASP A 43 -1.34 16.58 -12.22
N ALA A 44 -0.67 17.64 -11.77
CA ALA A 44 -0.50 18.88 -12.52
C ALA A 44 0.48 18.74 -13.71
N GLU A 45 1.54 17.95 -13.55
CA GLU A 45 2.69 17.98 -14.48
C GLU A 45 2.86 16.73 -15.37
N ARG A 46 2.14 15.62 -15.09
CA ARG A 46 2.37 14.32 -15.74
C ARG A 46 2.22 14.30 -17.26
N GLY A 47 1.44 15.21 -17.85
CA GLY A 47 1.13 15.17 -19.28
C GLY A 47 0.53 13.80 -19.66
N PRO A 48 1.07 13.09 -20.68
CA PRO A 48 0.55 11.78 -21.10
C PRO A 48 0.99 10.62 -20.20
N VAL A 49 1.91 10.83 -19.26
CA VAL A 49 2.42 9.77 -18.38
C VAL A 49 1.32 9.31 -17.44
N GLU A 50 1.02 8.01 -17.43
CA GLU A 50 0.15 7.43 -16.42
C GLU A 50 0.87 7.39 -15.06
N VAL A 51 0.28 7.96 -14.02
CA VAL A 51 0.82 7.91 -12.66
C VAL A 51 -0.08 7.02 -11.82
N VAL A 52 0.49 5.93 -11.32
CA VAL A 52 -0.25 4.90 -10.58
C VAL A 52 0.25 4.83 -9.15
N HIS A 53 -0.54 5.35 -8.22
CA HIS A 53 -0.27 5.30 -6.79
C HIS A 53 -0.63 3.91 -6.24
N VAL A 54 0.38 3.11 -5.87
CA VAL A 54 0.16 1.79 -5.25
C VAL A 54 0.11 1.95 -3.73
N LEU A 55 -1.06 1.69 -3.15
CA LEU A 55 -1.36 1.90 -1.72
C LEU A 55 -1.63 0.55 -1.07
N ASN A 56 -0.81 0.14 -0.10
CA ASN A 56 -0.83 -1.23 0.45
C ASN A 56 -1.15 -1.33 1.95
N GLY A 57 -1.45 -0.21 2.60
CA GLY A 57 -1.64 -0.19 4.05
C GLY A 57 -0.35 -0.54 4.81
N GLY A 58 -0.49 -1.29 5.89
CA GLY A 58 0.62 -1.75 6.71
C GLY A 58 1.35 -2.96 6.12
N LEU A 59 2.67 -2.97 6.23
CA LEU A 59 3.48 -4.16 5.96
C LEU A 59 3.73 -4.88 7.29
N PRO A 60 3.35 -6.15 7.45
CA PRO A 60 3.46 -6.86 8.73
C PRO A 60 4.89 -7.31 9.08
N ASP A 61 5.88 -7.03 8.21
CA ASP A 61 7.28 -7.32 8.52
C ASP A 61 7.85 -6.28 9.49
N ARG A 62 8.39 -6.76 10.61
CA ARG A 62 9.02 -5.93 11.64
C ARG A 62 10.23 -5.13 11.18
N ARG A 63 10.91 -5.56 10.11
CA ARG A 63 12.02 -4.81 9.51
C ARG A 63 11.53 -3.59 8.72
N VAL A 64 10.26 -3.62 8.29
CA VAL A 64 9.65 -2.58 7.44
C VAL A 64 8.58 -1.78 8.20
N LEU A 65 7.95 -2.37 9.21
CA LEU A 65 7.30 -1.63 10.28
C LEU A 65 8.36 -0.72 10.90
N PHE A 66 8.41 0.53 10.42
CA PHE A 66 8.98 1.68 11.11
C PHE A 66 8.17 2.02 12.36
N ALA A 67 7.77 0.97 13.08
CA ALA A 67 7.00 0.98 14.30
C ALA A 67 7.69 0.04 15.31
N PRO A 68 8.99 0.24 15.60
CA PRO A 68 9.63 -0.44 16.72
C PRO A 68 8.87 -0.20 18.03
N ASP A 69 8.09 0.89 18.10
CA ASP A 69 7.30 1.28 19.25
C ASP A 69 5.91 0.61 19.33
N ILE A 70 5.44 -0.13 18.31
CA ILE A 70 4.07 -0.71 18.32
C ILE A 70 4.07 -2.15 18.84
N ILE A 71 5.10 -2.95 18.56
CA ILE A 71 5.21 -4.33 19.07
C ILE A 71 6.67 -4.61 19.44
N ASP A 72 6.98 -4.55 20.74
CA ASP A 72 8.26 -5.01 21.29
C ASP A 72 8.12 -6.46 21.75
N VAL A 73 8.85 -7.35 21.07
CA VAL A 73 8.88 -8.78 21.42
C VAL A 73 9.90 -9.17 22.45
N ARG A 74 10.87 -8.32 22.74
CA ARG A 74 11.81 -8.58 23.83
C ARG A 74 11.09 -8.44 25.17
N THR A 75 10.15 -7.51 25.26
CA THR A 75 9.34 -7.24 26.45
C THR A 75 7.92 -7.82 26.36
N ALA A 76 7.54 -8.41 25.22
CA ALA A 76 6.19 -8.88 24.93
C ALA A 76 5.10 -7.79 25.12
N THR A 77 5.44 -6.53 24.83
CA THR A 77 4.53 -5.39 24.94
C THR A 77 4.13 -4.89 23.56
N ALA A 78 2.86 -4.50 23.41
CA ALA A 78 2.38 -3.86 22.20
C ALA A 78 1.70 -2.54 22.57
N PHE A 79 2.06 -1.45 21.88
CA PHE A 79 1.50 -0.13 22.12
C PHE A 79 0.48 0.20 21.04
N VAL A 80 -0.72 0.52 21.49
CA VAL A 80 -1.81 0.95 20.64
C VAL A 80 -2.15 2.41 20.94
N ARG A 81 -2.37 3.19 19.89
CA ARG A 81 -2.94 4.52 20.03
C ARG A 81 -4.46 4.42 19.87
N GLY A 82 -5.21 4.81 20.89
CA GLY A 82 -6.66 4.67 20.92
C GLY A 82 -7.11 3.29 21.42
N ASP A 83 -8.29 2.84 20.97
CA ASP A 83 -8.93 1.60 21.45
C ASP A 83 -8.49 0.33 20.70
N GLY A 84 -7.68 0.47 19.64
CA GLY A 84 -7.18 -0.64 18.85
C GLY A 84 -8.18 -1.35 17.95
N ARG A 85 -9.43 -0.85 17.86
CA ARG A 85 -10.50 -1.48 17.09
C ARG A 85 -10.59 -0.99 15.65
N GLN A 86 -9.79 0.01 15.30
CA GLN A 86 -9.75 0.55 13.95
C GLN A 86 -9.24 -0.52 12.97
N PRO A 87 -10.05 -0.93 11.97
CA PRO A 87 -9.61 -1.86 10.94
C PRO A 87 -8.53 -1.22 10.07
N MET A 88 -7.47 -1.99 9.78
CA MET A 88 -6.36 -1.56 8.92
C MET A 88 -6.07 -2.61 7.86
N ASP A 89 -5.69 -2.16 6.67
CA ASP A 89 -5.22 -3.03 5.60
C ASP A 89 -3.79 -3.48 5.89
N TRP A 90 -3.55 -4.79 5.80
CA TRP A 90 -2.24 -5.42 5.94
C TRP A 90 -1.90 -6.20 4.69
N THR A 91 -0.66 -6.03 4.20
CA THR A 91 -0.24 -6.61 2.93
C THR A 91 1.16 -7.18 3.03
N ARG A 92 1.39 -8.36 2.45
CA ARG A 92 2.74 -8.95 2.40
C ARG A 92 3.57 -8.22 1.35
N CYS A 93 4.87 -8.02 1.61
CA CYS A 93 5.79 -7.41 0.65
C CYS A 93 5.76 -8.11 -0.73
N ALA A 94 5.70 -9.44 -0.75
CA ALA A 94 5.66 -10.21 -1.99
C ALA A 94 4.39 -9.91 -2.82
N ASP A 95 3.25 -9.69 -2.16
CA ASP A 95 1.97 -9.41 -2.82
C ASP A 95 1.95 -8.00 -3.41
N VAL A 96 2.42 -7.00 -2.66
CA VAL A 96 2.53 -5.63 -3.18
C VAL A 96 3.56 -5.56 -4.32
N ALA A 97 4.72 -6.21 -4.18
CA ALA A 97 5.73 -6.26 -5.25
C ALA A 97 5.17 -6.90 -6.53
N ARG A 98 4.40 -8.00 -6.40
CA ARG A 98 3.76 -8.67 -7.53
C ARG A 98 2.70 -7.79 -8.20
N CYS A 99 1.84 -7.12 -7.43
CA CYS A 99 0.84 -6.21 -8.02
C CYS A 99 1.50 -4.97 -8.64
N THR A 100 2.58 -4.43 -8.04
CA THR A 100 3.36 -3.32 -8.63
C THR A 100 4.01 -3.71 -9.94
N ALA A 101 4.67 -4.87 -10.01
CA ALA A 101 5.25 -5.37 -11.25
C ALA A 101 4.18 -5.62 -12.32
N ALA A 102 3.05 -6.22 -11.93
CA ALA A 102 1.94 -6.45 -12.84
C ALA A 102 1.38 -5.15 -13.42
N VAL A 103 1.14 -4.12 -12.59
CA VAL A 103 0.63 -2.84 -13.10
C VAL A 103 1.69 -2.04 -13.85
N ALA A 104 2.97 -2.22 -13.58
CA ALA A 104 4.04 -1.56 -14.34
C ALA A 104 4.17 -2.13 -15.77
N LEU A 105 3.91 -3.43 -15.95
CA LEU A 105 4.10 -4.14 -17.22
C LEU A 105 2.81 -4.29 -18.07
N ASP A 106 1.65 -3.87 -17.56
CA ASP A 106 0.37 -4.04 -18.27
C ASP A 106 0.15 -2.93 -19.31
N ASP A 107 0.05 -3.26 -20.59
CA ASP A 107 -0.13 -2.25 -21.65
C ASP A 107 -1.53 -1.58 -21.63
N ARG A 108 -2.47 -2.09 -20.83
CA ARG A 108 -3.82 -1.52 -20.71
C ARG A 108 -3.81 -0.28 -19.81
N PRO A 109 -4.79 0.63 -19.98
CA PRO A 109 -4.93 1.79 -19.09
C PRO A 109 -5.01 1.39 -17.62
N ALA A 110 -4.19 2.03 -16.79
CA ALA A 110 -4.12 1.74 -15.38
C ALA A 110 -4.97 2.71 -14.55
N PRO A 111 -5.52 2.29 -13.40
CA PRO A 111 -6.18 3.21 -12.49
C PRO A 111 -5.15 4.16 -11.86
N ARG A 112 -5.56 5.41 -11.57
CA ARG A 112 -4.72 6.37 -10.82
C ARG A 112 -4.27 5.82 -9.47
N VAL A 113 -5.12 5.01 -8.83
CA VAL A 113 -4.86 4.40 -7.52
C VAL A 113 -5.09 2.89 -7.60
N LEU A 114 -4.07 2.12 -7.24
CA LEU A 114 -4.15 0.68 -7.05
C LEU A 114 -4.05 0.37 -5.55
N GLN A 115 -5.16 -0.01 -4.93
CA GLN A 115 -5.16 -0.46 -3.54
C GLN A 115 -4.88 -1.96 -3.44
N VAL A 116 -3.88 -2.35 -2.66
CA VAL A 116 -3.52 -3.74 -2.44
C VAL A 116 -3.73 -4.04 -0.97
N ALA A 117 -4.66 -4.94 -0.65
CA ALA A 117 -4.90 -5.38 0.72
C ALA A 117 -4.93 -6.91 0.73
N GLY A 118 -4.02 -7.53 1.49
CA GLY A 118 -4.05 -8.98 1.72
C GLY A 118 -5.11 -9.34 2.74
N GLU A 119 -5.07 -8.66 3.89
CA GLU A 119 -5.92 -8.90 5.05
C GLU A 119 -6.36 -7.56 5.66
N VAL A 120 -7.52 -7.55 6.33
CA VAL A 120 -7.98 -6.39 7.10
C VAL A 120 -8.09 -6.83 8.54
N LEU A 121 -7.24 -6.26 9.40
CA LEU A 121 -7.15 -6.62 10.81
C LEU A 121 -7.11 -5.34 11.64
N ASP A 122 -7.70 -5.40 12.82
CA ASP A 122 -7.50 -4.39 13.85
C ASP A 122 -6.19 -4.66 14.62
N PHE A 123 -5.92 -3.86 15.66
CA PHE A 123 -4.69 -4.01 16.45
C PHE A 123 -4.58 -5.38 17.13
N HIS A 124 -5.70 -5.89 17.65
CA HIS A 124 -5.73 -7.19 18.31
C HIS A 124 -5.49 -8.32 17.31
N GLY A 125 -6.08 -8.19 16.12
CA GLY A 125 -5.89 -9.10 14.99
C GLY A 125 -4.42 -9.19 14.57
N ILE A 126 -3.70 -8.08 14.42
CA ILE A 126 -2.28 -8.14 14.01
C ILE A 126 -1.36 -8.71 15.10
N VAL A 127 -1.70 -8.50 16.38
CA VAL A 127 -0.93 -9.06 17.51
C VAL A 127 -1.13 -10.58 17.62
N THR A 128 -2.35 -11.07 17.38
CA THR A 128 -2.70 -12.50 17.50
C THR A 128 -2.40 -13.29 16.23
N HIS A 129 -2.75 -12.73 15.07
CA HIS A 129 -2.52 -13.29 13.74
C HIS A 129 -1.30 -12.60 13.13
N ARG A 130 -0.14 -13.26 13.21
CA ARG A 130 1.11 -12.72 12.64
C ARG A 130 1.22 -13.10 11.16
N PRO A 131 0.99 -12.17 10.21
CA PRO A 131 1.11 -12.47 8.79
C PRO A 131 2.59 -12.64 8.42
N GLY A 132 2.85 -13.38 7.35
CA GLY A 132 4.21 -13.54 6.81
C GLY A 132 4.85 -12.18 6.50
N GLY A 133 6.11 -11.99 6.92
CA GLY A 133 6.91 -10.81 6.62
C GLY A 133 7.50 -10.80 5.20
N CYS A 134 8.31 -9.80 4.92
CA CYS A 134 9.04 -9.58 3.67
C CYS A 134 10.17 -10.59 3.47
N ALA A 135 10.72 -11.16 4.54
CA ALA A 135 11.70 -12.26 4.43
C ALA A 135 11.06 -13.65 4.25
N SER A 136 9.77 -13.83 4.51
CA SER A 136 9.10 -15.12 4.32
C SER A 136 8.66 -15.28 2.87
N SER A 137 9.50 -15.92 2.06
CA SER A 137 9.13 -16.47 0.76
C SER A 137 8.29 -17.74 0.92
N ALA A 138 7.19 -17.67 1.69
CA ALA A 138 6.19 -18.72 1.64
C ALA A 138 5.43 -18.54 0.32
N SER A 139 5.86 -19.30 -0.69
CA SER A 139 5.23 -19.39 -2.01
C SER A 139 3.72 -19.66 -1.83
N ALA A 140 2.90 -18.63 -2.02
CA ALA A 140 1.52 -18.85 -2.39
C ALA A 140 1.53 -19.52 -3.78
N ARG A 141 1.44 -20.85 -3.80
CA ARG A 141 1.18 -21.63 -5.01
C ARG A 141 -0.18 -21.19 -5.54
N SER A 142 -0.16 -20.24 -6.46
CA SER A 142 -1.30 -19.92 -7.31
C SER A 142 -0.81 -20.14 -8.73
N THR A 143 -1.29 -21.23 -9.32
CA THR A 143 -1.11 -21.61 -10.71
C THR A 143 -1.31 -20.39 -11.59
N ILE A 144 -0.23 -19.98 -12.27
CA ILE A 144 -0.21 -18.84 -13.17
C ILE A 144 -1.02 -19.24 -14.41
N SER A 145 -2.27 -18.80 -14.47
CA SER A 145 -3.06 -18.74 -15.69
C SER A 145 -3.47 -17.29 -15.91
N THR A 146 -3.48 -16.89 -17.17
CA THR A 146 -3.52 -15.55 -17.75
C THR A 146 -4.73 -14.70 -17.31
N ARG A 147 -4.78 -14.32 -16.04
CA ARG A 147 -5.65 -13.29 -15.48
C ARG A 147 -4.91 -12.61 -14.35
N THR A 148 -4.81 -11.29 -14.42
CA THR A 148 -4.38 -10.39 -13.35
C THR A 148 -4.93 -10.92 -12.01
N SER A 149 -4.02 -11.36 -11.15
CA SER A 149 -4.28 -12.32 -10.06
C SER A 149 -5.42 -11.92 -9.11
N ALA A 150 -6.06 -12.92 -8.49
CA ALA A 150 -7.15 -12.75 -7.54
C ALA A 150 -6.84 -11.74 -6.40
N VAL A 151 -5.56 -11.62 -6.02
CA VAL A 151 -5.05 -10.67 -5.03
C VAL A 151 -5.22 -9.22 -5.50
N CYS A 152 -4.85 -8.91 -6.74
CA CYS A 152 -5.08 -7.59 -7.31
C CYS A 152 -6.56 -7.40 -7.71
N SER A 153 -7.37 -8.47 -7.87
CA SER A 153 -8.80 -8.34 -8.19
C SER A 153 -9.69 -7.94 -6.99
N LYS A 154 -9.26 -8.21 -5.74
CA LYS A 154 -9.89 -7.62 -4.54
C LYS A 154 -9.72 -6.09 -4.47
N ALA A 155 -8.80 -5.51 -5.24
CA ALA A 155 -8.52 -4.06 -5.31
C ALA A 155 -9.66 -3.22 -5.94
N GLY A 156 -10.64 -3.85 -6.57
CA GLY A 156 -11.55 -3.17 -7.51
C GLY A 156 -12.83 -2.56 -6.93
N ARG A 157 -13.21 -2.79 -5.67
CA ARG A 157 -14.46 -2.25 -5.12
C ARG A 157 -14.36 -2.07 -3.61
N ARG A 158 -14.11 -0.87 -3.11
CA ARG A 158 -14.51 -0.44 -1.75
C ARG A 158 -14.33 1.07 -1.58
N THR A 159 -15.43 1.80 -1.67
CA THR A 159 -15.65 3.09 -1.02
C THR A 159 -16.01 2.81 0.44
N SER A 160 -15.03 2.79 1.36
CA SER A 160 -15.34 2.71 2.81
C SER A 160 -15.86 4.07 3.29
N PRO A 161 -16.78 4.12 4.28
CA PRO A 161 -17.40 5.36 4.75
C PRO A 161 -16.38 6.31 5.42
N PRO A 162 -16.68 7.61 5.56
CA PRO A 162 -15.79 8.58 6.17
C PRO A 162 -15.57 8.26 7.65
N VAL A 163 -14.33 8.48 8.12
CA VAL A 163 -13.97 8.36 9.53
C VAL A 163 -14.48 9.63 10.23
N SER A 164 -15.48 9.48 11.10
CA SER A 164 -15.95 10.56 11.96
C SER A 164 -14.90 10.86 13.03
N HIS A 165 -14.65 12.16 13.24
CA HIS A 165 -13.78 12.72 14.27
C HIS A 165 -14.35 12.55 15.68
#